data_AF-A0A921LDL2-F1
#
_entry.id   AF-A0A921LDL2-F1
#
_cell.length_a   1.000
_cell.length_b   1.000
_cell.length_c   1.000
_cell.angle_alpha   90.00
_cell.angle_beta   90.00
_cell.angle_gamma   90.00
#
_symmetry.space_group_name_H-M   'P 1'
#
loop_
_entity.id
_entity.type
_entity.pdbx_description
1 polymer ?
#
loop_
_entity_poly.entity_id
_entity_poly.type
_entity_poly.pdbx_seq_one_letter_code
_entity_poly.pdbx_strand_id
1 'polypeptide(L)'
;MKALNPNGEFLFMYKGRPLTTATFNRRLKKYCKEVGIPYLSSHKIRFTGASMLYNSGVKPIDIQPLLGHSTLSMTEHYIGQRVTDRDTSQMAHILK
;
A
#
# COMPACT_ATOMS: atom_id res chain seq x y z
N MET A 1 -2.05 -13.19 13.03
CA MET A 1 -2.01 -11.78 13.47
C MET A 1 -2.34 -11.64 14.96
N LYS A 2 -3.54 -12.00 15.45
CA LYS A 2 -3.87 -11.96 16.90
C LYS A 2 -2.93 -12.80 17.77
N ALA A 3 -2.46 -13.95 17.28
CA ALA A 3 -1.48 -14.79 17.98
C ALA A 3 -0.12 -14.11 18.24
N LEU A 4 0.28 -13.10 17.45
CA LEU A 4 1.55 -12.38 17.65
C LEU A 4 1.44 -11.27 18.71
N ASN A 5 0.22 -10.87 19.05
CA ASN A 5 -0.05 -9.87 20.08
C ASN A 5 -1.40 -10.16 20.76
N PRO A 6 -1.51 -11.29 21.50
CA PRO A 6 -2.79 -11.79 21.99
C PRO A 6 -3.42 -10.90 23.06
N ASN A 7 -2.57 -10.19 23.81
CA ASN A 7 -2.96 -9.36 24.96
C ASN A 7 -2.76 -7.85 24.69
N GLY A 8 -2.39 -7.47 23.47
CA GLY A 8 -2.17 -6.07 23.13
C GLY A 8 -3.47 -5.37 22.75
N GLU A 9 -3.60 -4.12 23.19
CA GLU A 9 -4.76 -3.27 22.88
C GLU A 9 -4.94 -3.05 21.37
N PHE A 10 -3.83 -2.95 20.63
CA PHE A 10 -3.82 -2.74 19.18
C PHE A 10 -3.18 -3.92 18.45
N LEU A 11 -3.64 -4.20 17.23
CA LEU A 11 -3.08 -5.27 16.38
C LEU A 11 -1.58 -5.05 16.11
N PHE A 12 -1.17 -3.79 15.89
CA PHE A 12 0.21 -3.40 15.66
C PHE A 12 0.68 -2.43 16.74
N MET A 13 1.57 -2.90 17.60
CA MET A 13 2.16 -2.09 18.66
C MET A 13 3.63 -2.47 18.90
N TYR A 14 4.38 -1.58 19.54
CA TYR A 14 5.76 -1.83 19.95
C TYR A 14 6.01 -1.21 21.32
N LYS A 15 6.47 -2.02 22.28
CA LYS A 15 6.75 -1.60 23.66
C LYS A 15 5.60 -0.79 24.29
N GLY A 16 4.37 -1.31 24.19
CA GLY A 16 3.18 -0.68 24.77
C GLY A 16 2.63 0.53 24.00
N ARG A 17 3.23 0.92 22.87
CA ARG A 17 2.79 2.07 22.07
C ARG A 17 2.23 1.65 20.70
N PRO A 18 1.18 2.31 20.18
CA PRO A 18 0.68 2.05 18.84
C PRO A 18 1.75 2.27 17.77
N LEU A 19 1.71 1.47 16.71
CA LEU A 19 2.56 1.70 15.55
C LEU A 19 2.14 3.00 14.84
N THR A 20 3.06 3.94 14.68
CA THR A 20 2.80 5.20 13.97
C THR A 20 3.06 5.07 12.47
N THR A 21 2.37 5.87 11.67
CA THR A 21 2.61 5.99 10.20
C THR A 21 4.08 6.29 9.89
N ALA A 22 4.72 7.16 10.66
CA ALA A 22 6.14 7.47 10.49
C ALA A 22 7.04 6.24 10.74
N THR A 23 6.74 5.44 11.76
CA THR A 23 7.48 4.20 12.05
C THR A 23 7.28 3.16 10.96
N PHE A 24 6.05 3.00 10.46
CA PHE A 24 5.75 2.11 9.35
C PHE A 24 6.55 2.49 8.10
N ASN A 25 6.47 3.75 7.65
CA ASN A 25 7.17 4.20 6.45
C ASN A 25 8.70 4.18 6.61
N ARG A 26 9.24 4.43 7.82
CA ARG A 26 10.67 4.27 8.10
C ARG A 26 11.14 2.82 7.93
N ARG A 27 10.37 1.85 8.45
CA ARG A 27 10.67 0.43 8.28
C ARG A 27 10.53 -0.01 6.82
N LEU A 28 9.47 0.43 6.15
CA LEU A 28 9.27 0.17 4.71
C LEU A 28 10.46 0.67 3.88
N LYS A 29 10.92 1.90 4.11
CA LYS A 29 12.11 2.47 3.45
C LYS A 29 13.37 1.65 3.71
N LYS A 30 13.57 1.19 4.95
CA LYS A 30 14.68 0.30 5.31
C LYS A 30 14.63 -0.99 4.49
N TYR A 31 13.48 -1.67 4.45
CA TYR A 31 13.34 -2.94 3.72
C TYR A 31 13.50 -2.77 2.21
N CYS A 32 12.93 -1.72 1.61
CA CYS A 32 13.15 -1.42 0.20
C CYS A 32 14.64 -1.24 -0.12
N LYS A 33 15.40 -0.56 0.75
CA LYS A 33 16.86 -0.40 0.60
C LYS A 33 17.59 -1.74 0.69
N GLU A 34 17.22 -2.60 1.65
CA GLU A 34 17.86 -3.90 1.87
C GLU A 34 17.68 -4.84 0.67
N VAL A 35 16.54 -4.78 -0.01
CA VAL A 35 16.26 -5.61 -1.21
C VAL A 35 16.55 -4.89 -2.54
N GLY A 36 17.11 -3.68 -2.49
CA GLY A 36 17.54 -2.93 -3.68
C GLY A 36 16.42 -2.35 -4.55
N ILE A 37 15.20 -2.17 -4.01
CA ILE A 37 14.07 -1.60 -4.77
C ILE A 37 13.78 -0.14 -4.41
N PRO A 38 13.20 0.65 -5.33
CA PRO A 38 12.77 2.01 -5.02
C PRO A 38 11.76 2.05 -3.87
N TYR A 39 11.97 2.98 -2.94
CA TYR A 39 11.02 3.21 -1.85
C TYR A 39 9.77 3.92 -2.38
N LEU A 40 8.60 3.33 -2.10
CA LEU A 40 7.29 3.96 -2.24
C LEU A 40 6.62 4.01 -0.86
N SER A 41 6.02 5.15 -0.53
CA SER A 41 5.31 5.30 0.74
C SER A 41 4.05 4.43 0.81
N SER A 42 3.56 4.19 2.02
CA SER A 42 2.24 3.58 2.26
C SER A 42 1.11 4.23 1.45
N HIS A 43 1.14 5.55 1.27
CA HIS A 43 0.17 6.26 0.45
C HIS A 43 0.33 5.89 -1.04
N LYS A 44 1.56 5.80 -1.57
CA LYS A 44 1.82 5.33 -2.94
C LYS A 44 1.41 3.87 -3.16
N ILE A 45 1.60 3.00 -2.17
CA ILE A 45 1.08 1.62 -2.22
C ILE A 45 -0.45 1.61 -2.37
N ARG A 46 -1.16 2.56 -1.73
CA ARG A 46 -2.62 2.70 -1.90
C ARG A 46 -3.01 3.13 -3.32
N PHE A 47 -2.23 4.00 -3.99
CA PHE A 47 -2.43 4.28 -5.42
C PHE A 47 -2.25 3.00 -6.25
N THR A 48 -1.18 2.24 -6.01
CA THR A 48 -0.93 0.98 -6.71
C THR A 48 -2.11 0.01 -6.56
N GLY A 49 -2.65 -0.16 -5.35
CA GLY A 49 -3.83 -1.01 -5.13
C GLY A 49 -5.08 -0.55 -5.89
N ALA A 50 -5.34 0.75 -5.91
CA ALA A 50 -6.46 1.32 -6.67
C ALA A 50 -6.30 1.08 -8.18
N SER A 51 -5.11 1.34 -8.72
CA SER A 51 -4.80 1.12 -10.14
C SER A 51 -4.86 -0.35 -10.53
N MET A 52 -4.41 -1.27 -9.66
CA MET A 52 -4.49 -2.72 -9.92
C MET A 52 -5.94 -3.21 -9.98
N LEU A 53 -6.80 -2.76 -9.05
CA LEU A 53 -8.22 -3.12 -9.06
C LEU A 53 -8.90 -2.60 -10.33
N TYR A 54 -8.65 -1.34 -10.68
CA TYR A 54 -9.19 -0.75 -11.89
C TYR A 54 -8.72 -1.48 -13.17
N ASN A 55 -7.43 -1.80 -13.26
CA ASN A 55 -6.86 -2.57 -14.37
C ASN A 55 -7.43 -4.00 -14.47
N SER A 56 -7.92 -4.54 -13.34
CA SER A 56 -8.59 -5.85 -13.30
C SER A 56 -10.08 -5.77 -13.68
N GLY A 57 -10.56 -4.60 -14.11
CA GLY A 57 -11.95 -4.39 -14.54
C GLY A 57 -12.91 -3.99 -13.42
N VAL A 58 -12.43 -3.77 -12.19
CA VAL A 58 -13.28 -3.30 -11.08
C VAL A 58 -13.67 -1.84 -11.32
N LYS A 59 -14.96 -1.53 -11.21
CA LYS A 59 -15.44 -0.16 -11.46
C LYS A 59 -14.99 0.78 -10.34
N PRO A 60 -14.69 2.06 -10.61
CA PRO A 60 -14.29 3.02 -9.59
C PRO A 60 -15.27 3.14 -8.41
N ILE A 61 -16.57 2.95 -8.65
CA ILE A 61 -17.60 2.97 -7.60
C ILE A 61 -17.43 1.81 -6.61
N ASP A 62 -16.98 0.64 -7.06
CA ASP A 62 -16.73 -0.53 -6.22
C ASP A 62 -15.38 -0.44 -5.50
N ILE A 63 -14.42 0.32 -6.06
CA ILE A 63 -13.12 0.60 -5.44
C ILE A 63 -13.25 1.64 -4.31
N GLN A 64 -14.15 2.61 -4.45
CA GLN A 64 -14.35 3.70 -3.50
C GLN A 64 -14.49 3.26 -2.03
N PRO A 65 -15.37 2.30 -1.67
CA PRO A 65 -15.52 1.85 -0.29
C PRO A 65 -14.26 1.14 0.23
N LEU A 66 -13.53 0.42 -0.63
CA LEU A 66 -12.25 -0.22 -0.26
C LEU A 66 -11.18 0.82 0.09
N LEU A 67 -11.23 1.97 -0.57
CA LEU A 67 -10.38 3.12 -0.27
C LEU A 67 -11.00 4.09 0.75
N GLY A 68 -12.16 3.79 1.33
CA GLY A 68 -12.81 4.66 2.32
C GLY A 68 -12.92 6.12 1.87
N HIS A 69 -13.13 6.37 0.58
CA HIS A 69 -13.23 7.72 0.04
C HIS A 69 -14.67 8.20 0.02
N SER A 70 -14.89 9.45 0.41
CA SER A 70 -16.23 10.05 0.45
C SER A 70 -16.76 10.45 -0.93
N THR A 71 -15.90 10.64 -1.93
CA THR A 71 -16.29 11.06 -3.29
C THR A 71 -15.62 10.21 -4.35
N LEU A 72 -16.24 10.13 -5.54
CA LEU A 72 -15.69 9.32 -6.63
C LEU A 72 -14.41 9.94 -7.20
N SER A 73 -14.36 11.28 -7.25
CA SER A 73 -13.19 12.03 -7.69
C SER A 73 -11.92 11.73 -6.87
N MET A 74 -12.06 11.49 -5.54
CA MET A 74 -10.94 11.02 -4.73
C MET A 74 -10.44 9.64 -5.20
N THR A 75 -11.34 8.71 -5.51
CA THR A 75 -10.97 7.39 -6.04
C THR A 75 -10.31 7.50 -7.42
N GLU A 76 -10.84 8.34 -8.29
CA GLU A 76 -10.27 8.60 -9.61
C GLU A 76 -8.86 9.20 -9.52
N HIS A 77 -8.59 10.09 -8.56
CA HIS A 77 -7.24 10.59 -8.29
C HIS A 77 -6.26 9.44 -7.99
N TYR A 78 -6.71 8.43 -7.24
CA TYR A 78 -5.89 7.26 -6.92
C TYR A 78 -5.64 6.32 -8.11
N ILE A 79 -6.60 6.23 -9.04
CA ILE A 79 -6.49 5.45 -10.28
C ILE A 79 -5.65 6.20 -11.32
N GLY A 80 -5.80 7.53 -11.38
CA GLY A 80 -5.24 8.41 -12.40
C GLY A 80 -3.72 8.59 -12.35
N GLN A 81 -3.08 8.25 -11.22
CA GLN A 81 -1.62 8.05 -11.20
C GLN A 81 -1.29 6.70 -11.83
N ARG A 82 -1.54 6.59 -13.14
CA ARG A 82 -1.02 5.51 -13.97
C ARG A 82 0.50 5.55 -13.85
N VAL A 83 1.09 4.45 -13.40
CA VAL A 83 2.47 4.15 -13.76
C VAL A 83 2.42 3.99 -15.28
N THR A 84 2.80 5.02 -16.01
CA THR A 84 2.92 4.95 -17.47
C THR A 84 3.91 3.83 -17.77
N ASP A 85 3.44 2.78 -18.44
CA ASP A 85 4.16 1.65 -19.03
C ASP A 85 5.65 1.56 -18.69
N ARG A 86 5.98 1.32 -17.41
CA ARG A 86 7.35 1.08 -16.97
C ARG A 86 7.46 -0.29 -16.33
N ASP A 87 8.08 -1.17 -17.12
CA ASP A 87 8.79 -2.38 -16.72
C ASP A 87 8.01 -3.44 -15.95
N THR A 88 7.13 -4.15 -16.67
CA THR A 88 6.82 -5.56 -16.34
C THR A 88 8.09 -6.41 -16.19
N SER A 89 9.20 -6.01 -16.83
CA SER A 89 10.53 -6.60 -16.72
C SER A 89 11.14 -6.55 -15.30
N GLN A 90 10.82 -5.53 -14.49
CA GLN A 90 11.40 -5.38 -13.14
C GLN A 90 10.69 -6.24 -12.07
N MET A 91 9.38 -6.47 -12.21
CA MET A 91 8.61 -7.30 -11.27
C MET A 91 9.02 -8.78 -11.35
N ALA A 92 9.36 -9.27 -12.55
CA ALA A 92 9.81 -10.64 -12.76
C ALA A 92 11.19 -10.96 -12.14
N HIS A 93 11.99 -9.92 -11.84
CA HIS A 93 13.32 -10.09 -11.26
C HIS A 93 13.30 -10.19 -9.73
N ILE A 94 12.22 -9.75 -9.08
CA ILE A 94 12.05 -9.75 -7.61
C ILE A 94 11.46 -11.07 -7.09
N LEU A 95 10.83 -11.87 -7.97
CA LEU A 95 10.17 -13.14 -7.63
C LEU A 95 11.01 -14.40 -7.95
N LYS A 96 12.31 -14.25 -8.17
CA LYS A 96 13.25 -15.38 -8.33
C LYS A 96 14.15 -15.53 -7.11
#